data_AF-A0AA38J822-F1
#
_entry.id   AF-A0AA38J822-F1
#
_cell.length_a   1.000
_cell.length_b   1.000
_cell.length_c   1.000
_cell.angle_alpha   90.00
_cell.angle_beta   90.00
_cell.angle_gamma   90.00
#
_symmetry.space_group_name_H-M   'P 1'
#
loop_
_entity.id
_entity.type
_entity.pdbx_description
1 polymer ?
#
loop_
_entity_poly.entity_id
_entity_poly.type
_entity_poly.pdbx_seq_one_letter_code
_entity_poly.pdbx_strand_id
1 'polypeptide(L)'
;QTRNAGKKAVEGAIQLRRARDTLLESQKCLESIVTDVSYEPYEIAEAEIELPVVREKLLKVQSTLRTCELRLGVEGMRDYRRLASSQFFRERMNACALKTRICQRLRARKFERDRIERSFRRQMNTSERKLHNHTESTVKRRDGGIEVLVRKYNQLCKSMSDMIASQRAPANAQAPKPLVMKELFTLDIDDAVWDDTGLTEKTDVEHLPLWLSNEQVQTGIRGILLQDRADEELKRLKHELSALGDWFNEEFTVIQTALTESHDRSLSYQLQLQSKYLIQLAVQWTHTFSVLPADVIPTLAGVDMQEEIGSDIEGNHDVVCEDGMDECDGYDDFEDNGLDLALMEHMDTLDIADEYADYNDI
;
A
#
# COMPACT_ATOMS: atom_id res chain seq x y z
N GLN A 1 1.94 -18.98 -30.56
CA GLN A 1 3.03 -18.01 -30.32
C GLN A 1 2.43 -16.79 -29.65
N THR A 2 2.85 -16.45 -28.44
CA THR A 2 2.26 -15.36 -27.67
C THR A 2 2.64 -14.02 -28.31
N ARG A 3 1.64 -13.23 -28.73
CA ARG A 3 1.78 -11.91 -29.39
C ARG A 3 2.71 -10.95 -28.64
N ASN A 4 2.92 -11.17 -27.33
CA ASN A 4 3.73 -10.34 -26.45
C ASN A 4 5.18 -10.82 -26.25
N ALA A 5 5.57 -12.00 -26.71
CA ALA A 5 6.93 -12.51 -26.51
C ALA A 5 8.00 -11.65 -27.22
N GLY A 6 7.69 -11.16 -28.42
CA GLY A 6 8.59 -10.27 -29.18
C GLY A 6 8.78 -8.91 -28.50
N LYS A 7 7.71 -8.32 -27.98
CA LYS A 7 7.77 -7.03 -27.25
C LYS A 7 8.59 -7.15 -25.97
N LYS A 8 8.37 -8.21 -25.18
CA LYS A 8 9.14 -8.49 -23.96
C LYS A 8 10.63 -8.71 -24.24
N ALA A 9 10.95 -9.35 -25.37
CA ALA A 9 12.35 -9.53 -25.80
C ALA A 9 13.02 -8.20 -26.19
N VAL A 10 12.29 -7.29 -26.85
CA VAL A 10 12.77 -5.94 -27.17
C VAL A 10 13.00 -5.11 -25.90
N GLU A 11 12.04 -5.12 -24.96
CA GLU A 11 12.16 -4.43 -23.67
C GLU A 11 13.37 -4.92 -22.87
N GLY A 12 13.54 -6.24 -22.75
CA GLY A 12 14.70 -6.83 -22.07
C GLY A 12 16.03 -6.45 -22.72
N ALA A 13 16.10 -6.37 -24.06
CA ALA A 13 17.29 -5.91 -24.75
C ALA A 13 17.61 -4.42 -24.46
N ILE A 14 16.59 -3.56 -24.35
CA ILE A 14 16.78 -2.14 -23.98
C ILE A 14 17.29 -2.02 -22.54
N GLN A 15 16.78 -2.83 -21.60
CA GLN A 15 17.27 -2.87 -20.22
C GLN A 15 18.73 -3.31 -20.15
N LEU A 16 19.10 -4.39 -20.85
CA LEU A 16 20.50 -4.85 -20.93
C LEU A 16 21.43 -3.80 -21.54
N ARG A 17 20.96 -3.04 -22.54
CA ARG A 17 21.72 -1.93 -23.14
C ARG A 17 22.01 -0.83 -22.12
N ARG A 18 21.06 -0.50 -21.26
CA ARG A 18 21.26 0.50 -20.19
C ARG A 18 22.21 0.02 -19.12
N ALA A 19 22.03 -1.22 -18.65
CA ALA A 19 22.94 -1.81 -17.67
C ALA A 19 24.38 -1.79 -18.19
N ARG A 20 24.59 -2.06 -19.48
CA ARG A 20 25.89 -1.89 -20.14
C ARG A 20 26.38 -0.44 -20.11
N ASP A 21 25.53 0.51 -20.45
CA ASP A 21 25.92 1.93 -20.52
C ASP A 21 26.29 2.47 -19.12
N THR A 22 25.54 2.12 -18.07
CA THR A 22 25.87 2.46 -16.68
C THR A 22 27.17 1.80 -16.21
N LEU A 23 27.37 0.51 -16.51
CA LEU A 23 28.63 -0.18 -16.17
C LEU A 23 29.83 0.40 -16.93
N LEU A 24 29.63 0.88 -18.16
CA LEU A 24 30.67 1.58 -18.93
C LEU A 24 31.01 2.95 -18.31
N GLU A 25 30.01 3.66 -17.79
CA GLU A 25 30.21 4.94 -17.11
C GLU A 25 30.92 4.75 -15.77
N SER A 26 30.48 3.80 -14.96
CA SER A 26 31.16 3.37 -13.73
C SER A 26 32.60 2.91 -14.00
N GLN A 27 32.83 2.09 -15.04
CA GLN A 27 34.19 1.69 -15.44
C GLN A 27 35.06 2.91 -15.75
N LYS A 28 34.54 3.90 -16.48
CA LYS A 28 35.29 5.13 -16.80
C LYS A 28 35.59 5.95 -15.55
N CYS A 29 34.64 6.08 -14.62
CA CYS A 29 34.86 6.78 -13.36
C CYS A 29 35.97 6.11 -12.54
N LEU A 30 35.89 4.78 -12.36
CA LEU A 30 36.91 4.00 -11.65
C LEU A 30 38.28 4.07 -12.35
N GLU A 31 38.32 3.99 -13.67
CA GLU A 31 39.55 4.16 -14.44
C GLU A 31 40.13 5.57 -14.27
N SER A 32 39.29 6.61 -14.20
CA SER A 32 39.72 7.98 -13.93
C SER A 32 40.38 8.10 -12.55
N ILE A 33 39.74 7.55 -11.51
CA ILE A 33 40.25 7.57 -10.12
C ILE A 33 41.61 6.85 -10.03
N VAL A 34 41.74 5.68 -10.67
CA VAL A 34 42.99 4.91 -10.66
C VAL A 34 44.14 5.64 -11.40
N THR A 35 43.82 6.46 -12.40
CA THR A 35 44.82 7.18 -13.20
C THR A 35 45.19 8.56 -12.66
N ASP A 36 44.37 9.15 -11.80
CA ASP A 36 44.55 10.49 -11.29
C ASP A 36 45.30 10.48 -9.94
N VAL A 37 46.44 11.17 -9.91
CA VAL A 37 47.35 11.24 -8.76
C VAL A 37 46.79 12.17 -7.66
N SER A 38 45.69 12.87 -7.92
CA SER A 38 45.03 13.77 -6.96
C SER A 38 44.19 13.06 -5.90
N TYR A 39 43.82 11.79 -6.11
CA TYR A 39 42.98 11.04 -5.17
C TYR A 39 43.79 10.42 -4.04
N GLU A 40 43.14 10.18 -2.90
CA GLU A 40 43.81 9.61 -1.75
C GLU A 40 44.18 8.13 -2.01
N PRO A 41 45.32 7.63 -1.47
CA PRO A 41 45.80 6.28 -1.77
C PRO A 41 44.81 5.15 -1.42
N TYR A 42 43.90 5.38 -0.47
CA TYR A 42 42.86 4.40 -0.12
C TYR A 42 41.74 4.33 -1.16
N GLU A 43 41.38 5.46 -1.79
CA GLU A 43 40.34 5.56 -2.83
C GLU A 43 40.82 4.89 -4.12
N ILE A 44 42.10 5.07 -4.45
CA ILE A 44 42.74 4.38 -5.57
C ILE A 44 42.74 2.86 -5.34
N ALA A 45 43.13 2.40 -4.14
CA ALA A 45 43.16 0.98 -3.81
C ALA A 45 41.76 0.33 -3.83
N GLU A 46 40.74 1.06 -3.35
CA GLU A 46 39.34 0.61 -3.44
C GLU A 46 38.87 0.52 -4.89
N ALA A 47 39.12 1.56 -5.69
CA ALA A 47 38.80 1.56 -7.11
C ALA A 47 39.50 0.42 -7.87
N GLU A 48 40.77 0.13 -7.58
CA GLU A 48 41.53 -0.99 -8.17
C GLU A 48 40.90 -2.37 -7.88
N ILE A 49 40.27 -2.53 -6.70
CA ILE A 49 39.57 -3.77 -6.31
C ILE A 49 38.22 -3.87 -7.03
N GLU A 50 37.48 -2.76 -7.16
CA GLU A 50 36.15 -2.76 -7.79
C GLU A 50 36.19 -2.87 -9.32
N LEU A 51 37.21 -2.31 -9.96
CA LEU A 51 37.38 -2.28 -11.41
C LEU A 51 37.28 -3.68 -12.09
N PRO A 52 37.97 -4.75 -11.63
CA PRO A 52 37.81 -6.08 -12.22
C PRO A 52 36.39 -6.64 -12.05
N VAL A 53 35.69 -6.32 -10.95
CA VAL A 53 34.31 -6.76 -10.70
C VAL A 53 33.35 -6.10 -11.70
N VAL A 54 33.49 -4.79 -11.92
CA VAL A 54 32.70 -4.04 -12.91
C VAL A 54 32.97 -4.56 -14.33
N ARG A 55 34.24 -4.83 -14.68
CA ARG A 55 34.61 -5.40 -15.99
C ARG A 55 34.01 -6.78 -16.23
N GLU A 56 34.02 -7.66 -15.23
CA GLU A 56 33.41 -9.00 -15.34
C GLU A 56 31.90 -8.91 -15.58
N LYS A 57 31.21 -8.06 -14.80
CA LYS A 57 29.77 -7.80 -14.98
C LYS A 57 29.47 -7.24 -16.36
N LEU A 58 30.29 -6.30 -16.84
CA LEU A 58 30.14 -5.69 -18.15
C LEU A 58 30.28 -6.72 -19.28
N LEU A 59 31.22 -7.65 -19.19
CA LEU A 59 31.35 -8.75 -20.15
C LEU A 59 30.13 -9.68 -20.16
N LYS A 60 29.57 -10.00 -18.99
CA LYS A 60 28.34 -10.79 -18.86
C LYS A 60 27.14 -10.08 -19.48
N VAL A 61 26.97 -8.79 -19.21
CA VAL A 61 25.89 -7.98 -19.79
C VAL A 61 26.05 -7.82 -21.31
N GLN A 62 27.28 -7.62 -21.81
CA GLN A 62 27.54 -7.51 -23.24
C GLN A 62 27.29 -8.83 -23.99
N SER A 63 27.68 -9.97 -23.43
CA SER A 63 27.46 -11.29 -24.05
C SER A 63 25.98 -11.68 -24.10
N THR A 64 25.25 -11.40 -23.02
CA THR A 64 23.79 -11.60 -22.96
C THR A 64 23.06 -10.65 -23.92
N LEU A 65 23.44 -9.37 -23.98
CA LEU A 65 22.89 -8.40 -24.92
C LEU A 65 23.09 -8.85 -26.37
N ARG A 66 24.30 -9.29 -26.75
CA ARG A 66 24.58 -9.81 -28.10
C ARG A 66 23.69 -11.01 -28.45
N THR A 67 23.55 -11.95 -27.51
CA THR A 67 22.66 -13.11 -27.69
C THR A 67 21.21 -12.69 -27.86
N CYS A 68 20.74 -11.70 -27.08
CA CYS A 68 19.39 -11.14 -27.22
C CYS A 68 19.21 -10.44 -28.58
N GLU A 69 20.16 -9.60 -29.01
CA GLU A 69 20.12 -8.90 -30.29
C GLU A 69 20.10 -9.86 -31.49
N LEU A 70 20.83 -10.99 -31.41
CA LEU A 70 20.81 -12.03 -32.45
C LEU A 70 19.47 -12.78 -32.51
N ARG A 71 18.76 -12.89 -31.38
CA ARG A 71 17.44 -13.54 -31.31
C ARG A 71 16.30 -12.62 -31.75
N LEU A 72 16.52 -11.31 -31.76
CA LEU A 72 15.58 -10.35 -32.32
C LEU A 72 15.60 -10.49 -33.85
N GLY A 73 14.47 -10.85 -34.45
CA GLY A 73 14.31 -10.83 -35.90
C GLY A 73 14.50 -9.42 -36.49
N VAL A 74 14.52 -9.30 -37.82
CA VAL A 74 14.81 -8.03 -38.53
C VAL A 74 13.87 -6.89 -38.09
N GLU A 75 12.59 -7.19 -37.90
CA GLU A 75 11.59 -6.22 -37.42
C GLU A 75 11.81 -5.83 -35.96
N GLY A 76 12.03 -6.82 -35.08
CA GLY A 76 12.34 -6.57 -33.67
C GLY A 76 13.63 -5.78 -33.47
N MET A 77 14.64 -5.97 -34.32
CA MET A 77 15.87 -5.20 -34.29
C MET A 77 15.69 -3.75 -34.78
N ARG A 78 14.80 -3.52 -35.77
CA ARG A 78 14.42 -2.17 -36.21
C ARG A 78 13.69 -1.42 -35.11
N ASP A 79 12.75 -2.09 -34.45
CA ASP A 79 11.96 -1.52 -33.35
C ASP A 79 12.86 -1.25 -32.13
N TYR A 80 13.72 -2.20 -31.75
CA TYR A 80 14.74 -2.02 -30.72
C TYR A 80 15.62 -0.79 -30.98
N ARG A 81 16.15 -0.62 -32.20
CA ARG A 81 16.98 0.54 -32.54
C ARG A 81 16.19 1.86 -32.46
N ARG A 82 14.94 1.87 -32.92
CA ARG A 82 14.06 3.04 -32.85
C ARG A 82 13.70 3.41 -31.40
N LEU A 83 13.37 2.43 -30.58
CA LEU A 83 13.00 2.65 -29.18
C LEU A 83 14.22 3.04 -28.34
N ALA A 84 15.37 2.37 -28.53
CA ALA A 84 16.60 2.66 -27.81
C ALA A 84 17.20 4.02 -28.16
N SER A 85 16.97 4.54 -29.36
CA SER A 85 17.46 5.87 -29.78
C SER A 85 16.57 7.03 -29.31
N SER A 86 15.30 6.78 -29.00
CA SER A 86 14.38 7.81 -28.53
C SER A 86 14.55 8.08 -27.04
N GLN A 87 14.85 9.34 -26.69
CA GLN A 87 14.87 9.78 -25.30
C GLN A 87 13.50 9.63 -24.62
N PHE A 88 12.42 9.98 -25.32
CA PHE A 88 11.06 9.89 -24.79
C PHE A 88 10.70 8.46 -24.38
N PHE A 89 10.97 7.47 -25.23
CA PHE A 89 10.66 6.07 -24.92
C PHE A 89 11.51 5.54 -23.77
N ARG A 90 12.76 5.99 -23.67
CA ARG A 90 13.61 5.68 -22.53
C ARG A 90 13.00 6.21 -21.22
N GLU A 91 12.64 7.48 -21.16
CA GLU A 91 12.07 8.06 -19.95
C GLU A 91 10.74 7.41 -19.57
N ARG A 92 9.88 7.10 -20.55
CA ARG A 92 8.63 6.37 -20.32
C ARG A 92 8.87 4.98 -19.72
N MET A 93 9.83 4.23 -20.25
CA MET A 93 10.17 2.90 -19.73
C MET A 93 10.73 2.96 -18.30
N ASN A 94 11.55 3.99 -18.00
CA ASN A 94 12.04 4.24 -16.64
C ASN A 94 10.90 4.59 -15.69
N ALA A 95 10.00 5.48 -16.10
CA ALA A 95 8.86 5.87 -15.30
C ALA A 95 7.96 4.67 -15.00
N CYS A 96 7.73 3.78 -15.98
CA CYS A 96 6.98 2.55 -15.78
C CYS A 96 7.65 1.63 -14.75
N ALA A 97 8.97 1.41 -14.86
CA ALA A 97 9.70 0.56 -13.91
C ALA A 97 9.68 1.14 -12.48
N LEU A 98 9.92 2.45 -12.34
CA LEU A 98 9.85 3.14 -11.05
C LEU A 98 8.45 3.05 -10.46
N LYS A 99 7.40 3.23 -11.27
CA LYS A 99 6.03 3.14 -10.80
C LYS A 99 5.70 1.74 -10.28
N THR A 100 6.09 0.68 -10.99
CA THR A 100 5.94 -0.71 -10.52
C THR A 100 6.62 -0.91 -9.17
N ARG A 101 7.85 -0.41 -9.00
CA ARG A 101 8.61 -0.50 -7.75
C ARG A 101 7.94 0.29 -6.61
N ILE A 102 7.42 1.49 -6.90
CA ILE A 102 6.66 2.31 -5.95
C ILE A 102 5.42 1.53 -5.49
N CYS A 103 4.63 0.98 -6.41
CA CYS A 103 3.45 0.18 -6.09
C CYS A 103 3.79 -1.03 -5.21
N GLN A 104 4.85 -1.77 -5.53
CA GLN A 104 5.31 -2.91 -4.74
C GLN A 104 5.70 -2.50 -3.31
N ARG A 105 6.49 -1.42 -3.17
CA ARG A 105 6.91 -0.91 -1.85
C ARG A 105 5.74 -0.39 -1.03
N LEU A 106 4.78 0.27 -1.67
CA LEU A 106 3.56 0.74 -1.01
C LEU A 106 2.70 -0.41 -0.49
N ARG A 107 2.52 -1.47 -1.31
CA ARG A 107 1.83 -2.68 -0.89
C ARG A 107 2.54 -3.36 0.28
N ALA A 108 3.86 -3.57 0.18
CA ALA A 108 4.66 -4.16 1.25
C ALA A 108 4.52 -3.36 2.56
N ARG A 109 4.68 -2.03 2.48
CA ARG A 109 4.47 -1.13 3.63
C ARG A 109 3.07 -1.26 4.23
N LYS A 110 2.03 -1.34 3.40
CA LYS A 110 0.64 -1.49 3.87
C LYS A 110 0.44 -2.78 4.64
N PHE A 111 0.91 -3.91 4.12
CA PHE A 111 0.85 -5.20 4.81
C PHE A 111 1.65 -5.21 6.11
N GLU A 112 2.84 -4.59 6.12
CA GLU A 112 3.65 -4.46 7.34
C GLU A 112 2.94 -3.65 8.41
N ARG A 113 2.34 -2.50 8.04
CA ARG A 113 1.57 -1.68 8.96
C ARG A 113 0.36 -2.42 9.52
N ASP A 114 -0.39 -3.10 8.66
CA ASP A 114 -1.58 -3.86 9.06
C ASP A 114 -1.20 -5.03 9.99
N ARG A 115 -0.05 -5.67 9.75
CA ARG A 115 0.50 -6.71 10.64
C ARG A 115 0.81 -6.15 12.02
N ILE A 116 1.47 -4.99 12.09
CA ILE A 116 1.82 -4.30 13.34
C ILE A 116 0.55 -3.88 14.11
N GLU A 117 -0.45 -3.37 13.40
CA GLU A 117 -1.72 -2.96 13.99
C GLU A 117 -2.48 -4.15 14.59
N ARG A 118 -2.54 -5.28 13.86
CA ARG A 118 -3.18 -6.51 14.37
C ARG A 118 -2.44 -7.08 15.59
N SER A 119 -1.11 -7.10 15.60
CA SER A 119 -0.35 -7.57 16.76
C SER A 119 -0.55 -6.67 17.97
N PHE A 120 -0.60 -5.35 17.77
CA PHE A 120 -0.85 -4.38 18.84
C PHE A 120 -2.23 -4.57 19.48
N ARG A 121 -3.28 -4.79 18.68
CA ARG A 121 -4.63 -5.06 19.19
C ARG A 121 -4.72 -6.37 19.99
N ARG A 122 -3.89 -7.36 19.68
CA ARG A 122 -3.87 -8.67 20.36
C ARG A 122 -3.06 -8.68 21.66
N GLN A 123 -2.13 -7.74 21.85
CA GLN A 123 -1.16 -7.80 22.94
C GLN A 123 -1.03 -6.43 23.64
N MET A 124 -1.97 -6.15 24.53
CA MET A 124 -2.05 -4.91 25.34
C MET A 124 -1.08 -4.91 26.54
N ASN A 125 0.15 -5.41 26.38
CA ASN A 125 1.13 -5.45 27.47
C ASN A 125 2.20 -4.35 27.32
N THR A 126 2.50 -3.64 28.41
CA THR A 126 3.39 -2.45 28.45
C THR A 126 4.85 -2.73 28.06
N SER A 127 5.33 -3.98 28.17
CA SER A 127 6.68 -4.40 27.76
C SER A 127 6.87 -4.43 26.24
N GLU A 128 5.81 -4.74 25.49
CA GLU A 128 5.85 -4.89 24.02
C GLU A 128 5.63 -3.57 23.28
N ARG A 129 5.20 -2.51 23.98
CA ARG A 129 5.11 -1.15 23.45
C ARG A 129 6.46 -0.63 22.92
N LYS A 130 7.59 -1.06 23.51
CA LYS A 130 8.94 -0.72 23.02
C LYS A 130 9.29 -1.43 21.71
N LEU A 131 8.89 -2.70 21.57
CA LEU A 131 9.06 -3.46 20.32
C LEU A 131 8.19 -2.86 19.22
N HIS A 132 6.93 -2.55 19.54
CA HIS A 132 6.00 -1.86 18.64
C HIS A 132 6.58 -0.52 18.15
N ASN A 133 7.05 0.33 19.05
CA ASN A 133 7.68 1.60 18.67
C ASN A 133 8.91 1.40 17.77
N HIS A 134 9.71 0.36 18.02
CA HIS A 134 10.87 0.05 17.19
C HIS A 134 10.46 -0.42 15.79
N THR A 135 9.46 -1.30 15.68
CA THR A 135 8.94 -1.76 14.39
C THR A 135 8.25 -0.62 13.63
N GLU A 136 7.45 0.21 14.30
CA GLU A 136 6.83 1.41 13.72
C GLU A 136 7.89 2.39 13.19
N SER A 137 8.97 2.61 13.95
CA SER A 137 10.09 3.45 13.50
C SER A 137 10.80 2.87 12.28
N THR A 138 10.86 1.54 12.16
CA THR A 138 11.45 0.85 11.01
C THR A 138 10.58 1.00 9.76
N VAL A 139 9.26 0.92 9.92
CA VAL A 139 8.30 1.20 8.83
C VAL A 139 8.44 2.66 8.37
N LYS A 140 8.47 3.61 9.30
CA LYS A 140 8.66 5.05 8.98
C LYS A 140 9.98 5.33 8.25
N ARG A 141 11.07 4.63 8.59
CA ARG A 141 12.35 4.78 7.87
C ARG A 141 12.26 4.39 6.39
N ARG A 142 11.36 3.46 6.03
CA ARG A 142 11.15 3.04 4.64
C ARG A 142 10.39 4.08 3.82
N ASP A 143 9.68 5.00 4.46
CA ASP A 143 8.91 6.07 3.80
C ASP A 143 9.84 6.97 2.97
N GLY A 144 10.99 7.35 3.53
CA GLY A 144 11.99 8.16 2.81
C GLY A 144 12.48 7.50 1.52
N GLY A 145 12.66 6.17 1.53
CA GLY A 145 13.03 5.43 0.33
C GLY A 145 11.95 5.39 -0.74
N ILE A 146 10.67 5.40 -0.34
CA ILE A 146 9.52 5.52 -1.26
C ILE A 146 9.45 6.94 -1.82
N GLU A 147 9.63 7.96 -0.98
CA GLU A 147 9.64 9.37 -1.39
C GLU A 147 10.75 9.68 -2.40
N VAL A 148 11.94 9.10 -2.24
CA VAL A 148 13.03 9.23 -3.23
C VAL A 148 12.60 8.67 -4.59
N LEU A 149 12.03 7.47 -4.62
CA LEU A 149 11.56 6.87 -5.88
C LEU A 149 10.47 7.71 -6.54
N VAL A 150 9.55 8.27 -5.75
CA VAL A 150 8.48 9.12 -6.25
C VAL A 150 9.03 10.45 -6.79
N ARG A 151 10.06 11.03 -6.16
CA ARG A 151 10.76 12.20 -6.69
C ARG A 151 11.38 11.91 -8.04
N LYS A 152 12.11 10.80 -8.18
CA LYS A 152 12.69 10.35 -9.45
C LYS A 152 11.60 10.14 -10.52
N TYR A 153 10.49 9.50 -10.15
CA TYR A 153 9.35 9.30 -11.05
C TYR A 153 8.74 10.63 -11.52
N ASN A 154 8.47 11.56 -10.60
CA ASN A 154 7.89 12.87 -10.91
C ASN A 154 8.82 13.72 -11.79
N GLN A 155 10.14 13.61 -11.61
CA GLN A 155 11.12 14.25 -12.51
C GLN A 155 11.01 13.72 -13.94
N LEU A 156 10.86 12.40 -14.13
CA LEU A 156 10.63 11.82 -15.45
C LEU A 156 9.29 12.26 -16.05
N CYS A 157 8.23 12.37 -15.24
CA CYS A 157 6.94 12.89 -15.70
C CYS A 157 7.07 14.32 -16.24
N LYS A 158 7.84 15.16 -15.54
CA LYS A 158 8.13 16.53 -15.96
C LYS A 158 8.94 16.56 -17.26
N SER A 159 10.03 15.81 -17.34
CA SER A 159 10.87 15.74 -18.55
C SER A 159 10.09 15.23 -19.77
N MET A 160 9.22 14.24 -19.60
CA MET A 160 8.31 13.79 -20.66
C MET A 160 7.30 14.85 -21.08
N SER A 161 6.76 15.62 -20.13
CA SER A 161 5.87 16.75 -20.42
C SER A 161 6.59 17.85 -21.21
N ASP A 162 7.83 18.16 -20.84
CA ASP A 162 8.68 19.15 -21.52
C ASP A 162 9.05 18.69 -22.95
N MET A 163 9.30 17.39 -23.15
CA MET A 163 9.52 16.81 -24.48
C MET A 163 8.29 16.85 -25.38
N ILE A 164 7.09 16.69 -24.80
CA ILE A 164 5.82 16.85 -25.53
C ILE A 164 5.62 18.31 -25.91
N ALA A 165 5.83 19.25 -24.98
CA ALA A 165 5.70 20.68 -25.25
C ALA A 165 6.69 21.16 -26.33
N SER A 166 7.91 20.61 -26.34
CA SER A 166 8.95 20.91 -27.34
C SER A 166 8.83 20.12 -28.66
N GLN A 167 7.74 19.36 -28.86
CA GLN A 167 7.49 18.53 -30.06
C GLN A 167 8.58 17.50 -30.38
N ARG A 168 9.36 17.09 -29.38
CA ARG A 168 10.38 16.02 -29.49
C ARG A 168 9.82 14.63 -29.16
N ALA A 169 8.57 14.58 -28.69
CA ALA A 169 7.86 13.35 -28.42
C ALA A 169 7.16 12.78 -29.68
N PRO A 170 6.87 11.47 -29.72
CA PRO A 170 6.05 10.86 -30.77
C PRO A 170 4.67 11.52 -30.90
N ALA A 171 4.06 11.47 -32.08
CA ALA A 171 2.69 11.95 -32.29
C ALA A 171 1.72 11.27 -31.32
N ASN A 172 0.82 12.07 -30.72
CA ASN A 172 -0.16 11.63 -29.70
C ASN A 172 0.46 11.07 -28.40
N ALA A 173 1.73 11.39 -28.10
CA ALA A 173 2.33 11.08 -26.82
C ALA A 173 1.59 11.79 -25.68
N GLN A 174 1.32 11.05 -24.61
CA GLN A 174 0.70 11.57 -23.38
C GLN A 174 1.70 11.38 -22.23
N ALA A 175 1.95 12.44 -21.46
CA ALA A 175 2.74 12.32 -20.25
C ALA A 175 1.94 11.62 -19.14
N PRO A 176 2.58 10.77 -18.34
CA PRO A 176 1.95 10.19 -17.16
C PRO A 176 1.71 11.25 -16.07
N LYS A 177 0.72 10.99 -15.22
CA LYS A 177 0.37 11.88 -14.11
C LYS A 177 1.44 11.79 -13.00
N PRO A 178 1.90 12.93 -12.46
CA PRO A 178 2.78 12.94 -11.30
C PRO A 178 2.03 12.47 -10.05
N LEU A 179 2.75 11.84 -9.12
CA LEU A 179 2.21 11.37 -7.86
C LEU A 179 2.27 12.46 -6.79
N VAL A 180 1.21 12.60 -6.01
CA VAL A 180 1.13 13.53 -4.88
C VAL A 180 1.69 12.87 -3.63
N MET A 181 2.78 13.42 -3.09
CA MET A 181 3.47 12.84 -1.93
C MET A 181 2.61 12.77 -0.66
N LYS A 182 1.74 13.77 -0.45
CA LYS A 182 0.95 13.90 0.79
C LYS A 182 -0.07 12.77 0.97
N GLU A 183 -0.63 12.28 -0.13
CA GLU A 183 -1.70 11.26 -0.16
C GLU A 183 -1.16 9.89 -0.57
N LEU A 184 0.12 9.78 -0.92
CA LEU A 184 0.72 8.54 -1.40
C LEU A 184 0.53 7.33 -0.46
N PHE A 185 0.45 7.61 0.84
CA PHE A 185 0.40 6.62 1.89
C PHE A 185 -1.02 6.23 2.34
N THR A 186 -2.05 6.97 1.89
CA THR A 186 -3.44 6.60 2.16
C THR A 186 -3.86 5.41 1.33
N LEU A 187 -3.28 5.25 0.13
CA LEU A 187 -3.55 4.15 -0.80
C LEU A 187 -5.03 4.05 -1.13
N ASP A 188 -5.60 5.18 -1.53
CA ASP A 188 -6.96 5.19 -2.02
C ASP A 188 -7.04 4.50 -3.38
N ILE A 189 -8.22 3.99 -3.73
CA ILE A 189 -8.51 3.31 -4.99
C ILE A 189 -8.27 4.26 -6.17
N ASP A 190 -8.44 5.55 -5.93
CA ASP A 190 -8.37 6.62 -6.93
C ASP A 190 -6.98 7.26 -7.05
N ASP A 191 -6.02 6.80 -6.26
CA ASP A 191 -4.67 7.35 -6.29
C ASP A 191 -4.04 7.20 -7.68
N ALA A 192 -3.38 8.26 -8.15
CA ALA A 192 -2.67 8.28 -9.43
C ALA A 192 -1.59 7.17 -9.55
N VAL A 193 -1.22 6.56 -8.42
CA VAL A 193 -0.32 5.40 -8.36
C VAL A 193 -0.89 4.17 -9.07
N TRP A 194 -2.20 4.09 -9.29
CA TRP A 194 -2.84 2.98 -10.02
C TRP A 194 -3.06 3.28 -11.51
N ASP A 195 -2.83 4.52 -11.97
CA ASP A 195 -3.17 4.97 -13.32
C ASP A 195 -1.98 4.87 -14.31
N ASP A 196 -1.96 3.85 -15.16
CA ASP A 196 -0.88 3.63 -16.15
C ASP A 196 -1.01 4.47 -17.43
N THR A 197 -1.87 5.49 -17.44
CA THR A 197 -1.98 6.41 -18.57
C THR A 197 -0.65 7.09 -18.89
N GLY A 198 -0.27 7.09 -20.16
CA GLY A 198 1.00 7.66 -20.64
C GLY A 198 2.23 6.76 -20.45
N LEU A 199 2.13 5.65 -19.72
CA LEU A 199 3.24 4.70 -19.52
C LEU A 199 3.24 3.54 -20.51
N THR A 200 2.07 3.12 -20.98
CA THR A 200 1.93 1.99 -21.92
C THR A 200 1.85 2.46 -23.38
N GLU A 201 2.36 1.64 -24.32
CA GLU A 201 2.05 1.83 -25.73
C GLU A 201 0.59 1.52 -25.96
N LYS A 202 -0.20 2.59 -26.06
CA LYS A 202 -1.55 2.67 -26.59
C LYS A 202 -1.67 1.96 -27.95
N THR A 203 -1.67 0.62 -27.92
CA THR A 203 -1.91 -0.21 -29.10
C THR A 203 -3.42 -0.37 -29.30
N ASP A 204 -4.23 -0.21 -28.23
CA ASP A 204 -5.67 -0.48 -28.24
C ASP A 204 -6.47 0.68 -27.58
N VAL A 205 -6.27 1.94 -28.03
CA VAL A 205 -7.06 3.09 -27.53
C VAL A 205 -8.55 2.92 -27.80
N GLU A 206 -8.90 2.22 -28.88
CA GLU A 206 -10.28 1.90 -29.26
C GLU A 206 -11.00 0.97 -28.27
N HIS A 207 -10.30 0.38 -27.29
CA HIS A 207 -10.87 -0.62 -26.39
C HIS A 207 -10.63 -0.36 -24.90
N LEU A 208 -10.26 0.86 -24.48
CA LEU A 208 -10.20 1.13 -23.04
C LEU A 208 -11.61 0.98 -22.44
N PRO A 209 -11.78 0.12 -21.42
CA PRO A 209 -13.07 -0.05 -20.77
C PRO A 209 -13.61 1.29 -20.25
N LEU A 210 -14.93 1.46 -20.33
CA LEU A 210 -15.59 2.70 -19.89
C LEU A 210 -15.34 3.01 -18.41
N TRP A 211 -15.18 1.99 -17.56
CA TRP A 211 -14.82 2.18 -16.15
C TRP A 211 -13.42 2.79 -15.95
N LEU A 212 -12.53 2.73 -16.94
CA LEU A 212 -11.19 3.32 -16.86
C LEU A 212 -11.11 4.69 -17.55
N SER A 213 -11.93 4.91 -18.58
CA SER A 213 -11.86 6.10 -19.45
C SER A 213 -12.93 7.16 -19.18
N ASN A 214 -14.06 6.79 -18.58
CA ASN A 214 -15.20 7.68 -18.35
C ASN A 214 -15.37 7.96 -16.85
N GLU A 215 -15.14 9.22 -16.47
CA GLU A 215 -15.28 9.71 -15.10
C GLU A 215 -16.71 9.52 -14.56
N GLN A 216 -17.75 9.71 -15.38
CA GLN A 216 -19.13 9.51 -14.96
C GLN A 216 -19.43 8.04 -14.63
N VAL A 217 -18.84 7.11 -15.40
CA VAL A 217 -18.96 5.67 -15.13
C VAL A 217 -18.22 5.31 -13.83
N GLN A 218 -17.04 5.89 -13.59
CA GLN A 218 -16.31 5.73 -12.33
C GLN A 218 -17.11 6.26 -11.14
N THR A 219 -17.63 7.48 -11.22
CA THR A 219 -18.48 8.06 -10.17
C THR A 219 -19.72 7.21 -9.92
N GLY A 220 -20.37 6.70 -10.98
CA GLY A 220 -21.52 5.80 -10.87
C GLY A 220 -21.17 4.49 -10.16
N ILE A 221 -20.06 3.85 -10.53
CA ILE A 221 -19.58 2.62 -9.87
C ILE A 221 -19.30 2.89 -8.38
N ARG A 222 -18.63 3.99 -8.04
CA ARG A 222 -18.36 4.36 -6.64
C ARG A 222 -19.66 4.60 -5.86
N GLY A 223 -20.63 5.27 -6.47
CA GLY A 223 -21.94 5.51 -5.87
C GLY A 223 -22.66 4.20 -5.52
N ILE A 224 -22.67 3.24 -6.45
CA ILE A 224 -23.28 1.91 -6.23
C ILE A 224 -22.54 1.16 -5.12
N LEU A 225 -21.20 1.11 -5.16
CA LEU A 225 -20.41 0.41 -4.13
C LEU A 225 -20.57 1.04 -2.74
N LEU A 226 -20.71 2.37 -2.67
CA LEU A 226 -20.96 3.07 -1.41
C LEU A 226 -22.35 2.74 -0.87
N GLN A 227 -23.36 2.67 -1.76
CA GLN A 227 -24.70 2.23 -1.40
C GLN A 227 -24.71 0.79 -0.90
N ASP A 228 -24.10 -0.14 -1.64
CA ASP A 228 -24.00 -1.55 -1.26
C ASP A 228 -23.33 -1.71 0.10
N ARG A 229 -22.26 -0.95 0.36
CA ARG A 229 -21.58 -0.93 1.66
C ARG A 229 -22.47 -0.37 2.77
N ALA A 230 -23.19 0.73 2.52
CA ALA A 230 -24.13 1.27 3.50
C ALA A 230 -25.24 0.27 3.83
N ASP A 231 -25.74 -0.46 2.84
CA ASP A 231 -26.75 -1.51 3.03
C ASP A 231 -26.18 -2.71 3.82
N GLU A 232 -24.91 -3.08 3.59
CA GLU A 232 -24.22 -4.10 4.37
C GLU A 232 -24.04 -3.69 5.84
N GLU A 233 -23.51 -2.49 6.09
CA GLU A 233 -23.33 -1.96 7.45
C GLU A 233 -24.68 -1.85 8.17
N LEU A 234 -25.75 -1.41 7.50
CA LEU A 234 -27.08 -1.38 8.08
C LEU A 234 -27.59 -2.77 8.47
N LYS A 235 -27.32 -3.81 7.66
CA LYS A 235 -27.66 -5.20 8.00
C LYS A 235 -26.87 -5.71 9.21
N ARG A 236 -25.57 -5.39 9.28
CA ARG A 236 -24.73 -5.75 10.44
C ARG A 236 -25.22 -5.07 11.71
N LEU A 237 -25.48 -3.76 11.65
CA LEU A 237 -26.04 -3.00 12.77
C LEU A 237 -27.38 -3.57 13.24
N LYS A 238 -28.29 -3.93 12.32
CA LYS A 238 -29.55 -4.61 12.68
C LYS A 238 -29.31 -5.90 13.46
N HIS A 239 -28.31 -6.69 13.06
CA HIS A 239 -28.00 -7.94 13.74
C HIS A 239 -27.42 -7.71 15.14
N GLU A 240 -26.44 -6.79 15.25
CA GLU A 240 -25.82 -6.42 16.54
C GLU A 240 -26.85 -5.83 17.52
N LEU A 241 -27.75 -4.96 17.04
CA LEU A 241 -28.80 -4.37 17.85
C LEU A 241 -29.83 -5.40 18.31
N SER A 242 -30.19 -6.36 17.46
CA SER A 242 -31.04 -7.49 17.88
C SER A 242 -30.37 -8.28 18.99
N ALA A 243 -29.11 -8.68 18.80
CA ALA A 243 -28.36 -9.45 19.79
C ALA A 243 -28.23 -8.70 21.13
N LEU A 244 -28.00 -7.39 21.09
CA LEU A 244 -27.93 -6.54 22.28
C LEU A 244 -29.29 -6.40 22.98
N GLY A 245 -30.38 -6.30 22.22
CA GLY A 245 -31.74 -6.32 22.75
C GLY A 245 -32.11 -7.66 23.38
N ASP A 246 -31.78 -8.77 22.73
CA ASP A 246 -32.02 -10.13 23.20
C ASP A 246 -31.26 -10.37 24.51
N TRP A 247 -29.96 -10.05 24.54
CA TRP A 247 -29.13 -10.12 25.75
C TRP A 247 -29.74 -9.33 26.90
N PHE A 248 -30.14 -8.08 26.65
CA PHE A 248 -30.72 -7.23 27.68
C PHE A 248 -32.01 -7.82 28.25
N ASN A 249 -32.91 -8.28 27.38
CA ASN A 249 -34.19 -8.83 27.78
C ASN A 249 -34.03 -10.14 28.57
N GLU A 250 -33.09 -10.99 28.17
CA GLU A 250 -32.73 -12.21 28.90
C GLU A 250 -32.20 -11.89 30.30
N GLU A 251 -31.18 -11.04 30.40
CA GLU A 251 -30.57 -10.64 31.68
C GLU A 251 -31.58 -9.96 32.60
N PHE A 252 -32.39 -9.04 32.06
CA PHE A 252 -33.42 -8.36 32.84
C PHE A 252 -34.47 -9.36 33.37
N THR A 253 -34.91 -10.30 32.52
CA THR A 253 -35.87 -11.33 32.93
C THR A 253 -35.31 -12.23 34.02
N VAL A 254 -34.06 -12.69 33.89
CA VAL A 254 -33.38 -13.51 34.89
C VAL A 254 -33.30 -12.79 36.23
N ILE A 255 -32.94 -11.50 36.23
CA ILE A 255 -32.87 -10.69 37.46
C ILE A 255 -34.26 -10.52 38.09
N GLN A 256 -35.30 -10.24 37.30
CA GLN A 256 -36.67 -10.12 37.82
C GLN A 256 -37.15 -11.44 38.44
N THR A 257 -36.92 -12.57 37.77
CA THR A 257 -37.28 -13.90 38.31
C THR A 257 -36.51 -14.19 39.60
N ALA A 258 -35.19 -13.96 39.62
CA ALA A 258 -34.38 -14.16 40.82
C ALA A 258 -34.83 -13.26 41.98
N LEU A 259 -35.28 -12.03 41.71
CA LEU A 259 -35.82 -11.13 42.72
C LEU A 259 -37.15 -11.64 43.30
N THR A 260 -37.99 -12.28 42.50
CA THR A 260 -39.25 -12.88 42.97
C THR A 260 -39.06 -14.16 43.79
N GLU A 261 -38.03 -14.94 43.46
CA GLU A 261 -37.76 -16.24 44.10
C GLU A 261 -36.82 -16.16 45.31
N SER A 262 -36.04 -15.08 45.42
CA SER A 262 -35.09 -14.92 46.53
C SER A 262 -35.79 -14.58 47.85
N HIS A 263 -35.42 -15.30 48.91
CA HIS A 263 -35.83 -14.99 50.29
C HIS A 263 -34.70 -14.35 51.11
N ASP A 264 -33.49 -14.25 50.54
CA ASP A 264 -32.35 -13.59 51.17
C ASP A 264 -32.38 -12.09 50.88
N ARG A 265 -32.41 -11.29 51.95
CA ARG A 265 -32.48 -9.83 51.91
C ARG A 265 -31.19 -9.21 51.35
N SER A 266 -30.04 -9.84 51.57
CA SER A 266 -28.75 -9.35 51.05
C SER A 266 -28.67 -9.52 49.54
N LEU A 267 -29.01 -10.73 49.05
CA LEU A 267 -29.06 -11.02 47.62
C LEU A 267 -30.11 -10.17 46.89
N SER A 268 -31.30 -10.01 47.49
CA SER A 268 -32.37 -9.19 46.91
C SER A 268 -31.94 -7.73 46.73
N TYR A 269 -31.18 -7.16 47.68
CA TYR A 269 -30.66 -5.80 47.55
C TYR A 269 -29.66 -5.67 46.38
N GLN A 270 -28.77 -6.64 46.20
CA GLN A 270 -27.82 -6.64 45.08
C GLN A 270 -28.53 -6.80 43.73
N LEU A 271 -29.53 -7.67 43.63
CA LEU A 271 -30.35 -7.84 42.42
C LEU A 271 -31.14 -6.57 42.07
N GLN A 272 -31.66 -5.86 43.07
CA GLN A 272 -32.29 -4.54 42.85
C GLN A 272 -31.31 -3.51 42.30
N LEU A 273 -30.07 -3.48 42.80
CA LEU A 273 -29.05 -2.56 42.29
C LEU A 273 -28.69 -2.87 40.84
N GLN A 274 -28.52 -4.16 40.50
CA GLN A 274 -28.27 -4.61 39.13
C GLN A 274 -29.45 -4.31 38.20
N SER A 275 -30.69 -4.51 38.65
CA SER A 275 -31.88 -4.13 37.89
C SER A 275 -31.92 -2.63 37.58
N LYS A 276 -31.55 -1.77 38.54
CA LYS A 276 -31.49 -0.31 38.31
C LYS A 276 -30.40 0.06 37.30
N TYR A 277 -29.24 -0.58 37.40
CA TYR A 277 -28.15 -0.40 36.44
C TYR A 277 -28.57 -0.77 35.01
N LEU A 278 -29.22 -1.92 34.82
CA LEU A 278 -29.74 -2.32 33.51
C LEU A 278 -30.74 -1.30 32.95
N ILE A 279 -31.69 -0.81 33.76
CA ILE A 279 -32.64 0.23 33.30
C ILE A 279 -31.89 1.51 32.89
N GLN A 280 -30.89 1.95 33.65
CA GLN A 280 -30.06 3.11 33.28
C GLN A 280 -29.34 2.89 31.95
N LEU A 281 -28.78 1.70 31.75
CA LEU A 281 -28.11 1.31 30.51
C LEU A 281 -29.08 1.33 29.32
N ALA A 282 -30.28 0.78 29.48
CA ALA A 282 -31.33 0.80 28.47
C ALA A 282 -31.72 2.23 28.09
N VAL A 283 -31.89 3.13 29.06
CA VAL A 283 -32.19 4.55 28.80
C VAL A 283 -31.07 5.20 28.00
N GLN A 284 -29.80 4.97 28.36
CA GLN A 284 -28.67 5.50 27.62
C GLN A 284 -28.67 4.99 26.17
N TRP A 285 -28.94 3.70 25.98
CA TRP A 285 -29.02 3.06 24.68
C TRP A 285 -30.15 3.63 23.81
N THR A 286 -31.35 3.83 24.36
CA THR A 286 -32.47 4.43 23.61
C THR A 286 -32.14 5.83 23.08
N HIS A 287 -31.39 6.64 23.84
CA HIS A 287 -30.91 7.94 23.36
C HIS A 287 -29.93 7.79 22.20
N THR A 288 -28.98 6.85 22.29
CA THR A 288 -28.02 6.58 21.20
C THR A 288 -28.67 6.02 19.94
N PHE A 289 -29.73 5.21 20.09
CA PHE A 289 -30.46 4.60 18.98
C PHE A 289 -31.44 5.56 18.28
N SER A 290 -31.71 6.74 18.85
CA SER A 290 -32.65 7.73 18.29
C SER A 290 -32.30 8.23 16.88
N VAL A 291 -31.03 8.10 16.47
CA VAL A 291 -30.55 8.48 15.13
C VAL A 291 -30.84 7.40 14.08
N LEU A 292 -31.14 6.17 14.53
CA LEU A 292 -31.37 5.03 13.66
C LEU A 292 -32.84 4.94 13.22
N PRO A 293 -33.10 4.34 12.04
CA PRO A 293 -34.46 4.05 11.60
C PRO A 293 -35.23 3.21 12.64
N ALA A 294 -36.50 3.55 12.88
CA ALA A 294 -37.32 2.93 13.93
C ALA A 294 -37.53 1.42 13.73
N ASP A 295 -37.40 0.90 12.50
CA ASP A 295 -37.47 -0.53 12.17
C ASP A 295 -36.23 -1.33 12.63
N VAL A 296 -35.23 -0.66 13.19
CA VAL A 296 -33.95 -1.24 13.61
C VAL A 296 -33.79 -1.25 15.13
N ILE A 297 -34.63 -0.51 15.86
CA ILE A 297 -34.50 -0.33 17.30
C ILE A 297 -35.14 -1.53 18.02
N PRO A 298 -34.40 -2.28 18.85
CA PRO A 298 -34.94 -3.41 19.60
C PRO A 298 -35.89 -2.92 20.70
N THR A 299 -36.88 -3.74 21.04
CA THR A 299 -37.75 -3.49 22.19
C THR A 299 -37.02 -3.92 23.46
N LEU A 300 -36.78 -2.99 24.39
CA LEU A 300 -36.11 -3.24 25.66
C LEU A 300 -37.14 -3.28 26.79
N ALA A 301 -37.17 -4.37 27.56
CA ALA A 301 -38.09 -4.54 28.69
C ALA A 301 -37.79 -3.52 29.81
N GLY A 302 -38.83 -3.06 30.52
CA GLY A 302 -38.65 -2.21 31.70
C GLY A 302 -38.31 -0.74 31.44
N VAL A 303 -38.19 -0.30 30.18
CA VAL A 303 -38.07 1.12 29.82
C VAL A 303 -39.31 1.92 30.25
N ASP A 304 -40.49 1.29 30.22
CA ASP A 304 -41.75 1.86 30.70
C ASP A 304 -41.82 2.02 32.24
N MET A 305 -40.87 1.45 33.01
CA MET A 305 -40.78 1.62 34.47
C MET A 305 -40.03 2.92 34.87
N GLN A 306 -39.93 3.86 33.93
CA GLN A 306 -39.23 5.15 34.04
C GLN A 306 -39.73 6.06 35.17
N GLU A 307 -40.96 5.91 35.65
CA GLU A 307 -41.55 6.85 36.63
C GLU A 307 -40.94 6.78 38.04
N GLU A 308 -40.11 5.79 38.38
CA GLU A 308 -39.59 5.60 39.75
C GLU A 308 -38.10 5.98 39.96
N ILE A 309 -37.32 6.28 38.91
CA ILE A 309 -35.86 6.49 38.99
C ILE A 309 -35.47 7.85 38.39
N GLY A 310 -36.22 8.90 38.71
CA GLY A 310 -35.84 10.27 38.38
C GLY A 310 -34.97 10.89 39.48
N SER A 311 -33.66 10.59 39.54
CA SER A 311 -32.74 11.51 40.25
C SER A 311 -31.25 11.46 39.95
N ASP A 312 -30.65 10.44 39.34
CA ASP A 312 -29.18 10.38 39.33
C ASP A 312 -28.63 9.96 37.96
N ILE A 313 -28.38 10.95 37.10
CA ILE A 313 -27.59 10.81 35.87
C ILE A 313 -26.44 11.82 35.93
N GLU A 314 -25.40 11.51 36.69
CA GLU A 314 -24.05 12.06 36.44
C GLU A 314 -23.00 10.99 36.75
N GLY A 315 -22.33 10.53 35.69
CA GLY A 315 -21.04 9.83 35.76
C GLY A 315 -21.13 8.32 35.99
N ASN A 316 -20.81 7.52 34.98
CA ASN A 316 -19.43 7.13 34.69
C ASN A 316 -19.46 6.06 33.59
N HIS A 317 -18.68 6.24 32.55
CA HIS A 317 -18.61 5.37 31.39
C HIS A 317 -17.35 4.52 31.50
N ASP A 318 -17.50 3.19 31.51
CA ASP A 318 -16.54 2.26 30.93
C ASP A 318 -17.22 0.89 30.78
N VAL A 319 -17.51 0.51 29.53
CA VAL A 319 -17.93 -0.85 29.19
C VAL A 319 -16.78 -1.49 28.43
N VAL A 320 -16.19 -2.50 29.05
CA VAL A 320 -15.22 -3.40 28.42
C VAL A 320 -16.02 -4.46 27.66
N CYS A 321 -15.89 -4.49 26.34
CA CYS A 321 -16.42 -5.58 25.51
C CYS A 321 -15.36 -6.68 25.40
N GLU A 322 -15.67 -7.88 25.90
CA GLU A 322 -14.98 -9.11 25.54
C GLU A 322 -15.64 -9.67 24.28
N ASP A 323 -14.95 -9.60 23.14
CA ASP A 323 -15.38 -10.29 21.91
C ASP A 323 -14.74 -11.67 21.83
N GLY A 324 -15.61 -12.69 21.85
CA GLY A 324 -15.28 -14.08 21.59
C GLY A 324 -14.70 -14.29 20.20
N MET A 325 -13.60 -15.04 20.14
CA MET A 325 -12.98 -15.46 18.88
C MET A 325 -13.74 -16.64 18.28
N ASP A 326 -14.16 -16.49 17.03
CA ASP A 326 -14.48 -17.61 16.15
C ASP A 326 -13.35 -17.78 15.13
N GLU A 327 -12.77 -18.97 15.08
CA GLU A 327 -11.76 -19.41 14.13
C GLU A 327 -12.42 -19.94 12.85
N CYS A 328 -11.96 -19.52 11.67
CA CYS A 328 -12.01 -20.38 10.49
C CYS A 328 -10.98 -19.98 9.41
N ASP A 329 -10.01 -20.86 9.24
CA ASP A 329 -9.38 -21.39 8.03
C ASP A 329 -8.88 -20.49 6.87
N GLY A 330 -7.59 -20.71 6.56
CA GLY A 330 -7.24 -21.41 5.32
C GLY A 330 -6.72 -20.59 4.14
N TYR A 331 -5.55 -21.01 3.64
CA TYR A 331 -5.03 -20.99 2.27
C TYR A 331 -3.74 -20.20 1.97
N ASP A 332 -2.74 -21.04 1.63
CA ASP A 332 -1.81 -21.03 0.50
C ASP A 332 -0.67 -20.00 0.43
N ASP A 333 0.46 -20.55 0.84
CA ASP A 333 1.81 -20.41 0.28
C ASP A 333 1.78 -20.10 -1.24
N PHE A 334 2.25 -18.91 -1.59
CA PHE A 334 2.65 -18.59 -2.96
C PHE A 334 4.18 -18.51 -2.97
N GLU A 335 4.81 -19.57 -3.47
CA GLU A 335 6.15 -19.54 -4.00
C GLU A 335 6.20 -18.53 -5.16
N ASP A 336 6.68 -17.31 -4.89
CA ASP A 336 7.03 -16.37 -5.95
C ASP A 336 8.49 -16.58 -6.39
N ASN A 337 8.64 -16.76 -7.69
CA ASN A 337 9.84 -17.20 -8.36
C ASN A 337 10.95 -16.15 -8.23
N GLY A 338 11.91 -16.42 -7.35
CA GLY A 338 13.11 -15.62 -7.10
C GLY A 338 14.07 -15.58 -8.29
N LEU A 339 13.79 -14.71 -9.27
CA LEU A 339 14.76 -14.35 -10.32
C LEU A 339 14.76 -12.85 -10.67
N ASP A 340 14.60 -11.95 -9.68
CA ASP A 340 14.99 -10.54 -9.92
C ASP A 340 15.40 -9.72 -8.68
N LEU A 341 15.47 -10.32 -7.48
CA LEU A 341 15.85 -9.55 -6.29
C LEU A 341 17.37 -9.27 -6.24
N ALA A 342 18.18 -10.27 -6.62
CA ALA A 342 19.65 -10.17 -6.57
C ALA A 342 20.26 -9.28 -7.66
N LEU A 343 19.59 -9.12 -8.82
CA LEU A 343 20.02 -8.21 -9.88
C LEU A 343 19.64 -6.75 -9.57
N MET A 344 18.53 -6.55 -8.86
CA MET A 344 18.01 -5.23 -8.49
C MET A 344 18.71 -4.64 -7.26
N GLU A 345 19.03 -5.48 -6.28
CA GLU A 345 19.86 -5.10 -5.12
C GLU A 345 21.29 -4.73 -5.55
N HIS A 346 21.78 -5.31 -6.66
CA HIS A 346 23.08 -4.94 -7.20
C HIS A 346 23.10 -3.60 -7.96
N MET A 347 21.96 -3.14 -8.48
CA MET A 347 21.82 -1.79 -9.03
C MET A 347 21.71 -0.74 -7.93
N ASP A 348 20.99 -1.05 -6.84
CA ASP A 348 20.87 -0.14 -5.69
C ASP A 348 22.21 0.05 -4.96
N THR A 349 23.09 -0.96 -4.94
CA THR A 349 24.43 -0.83 -4.34
C THR A 349 25.40 0.02 -5.16
N LEU A 350 25.21 0.11 -6.48
CA LEU A 350 26.04 0.95 -7.35
C LEU A 350 25.55 2.41 -7.37
N ASP A 351 24.23 2.65 -7.32
CA ASP A 351 23.66 4.00 -7.25
C ASP A 351 23.93 4.70 -5.89
N ILE A 352 24.18 3.95 -4.81
CA ILE A 352 24.54 4.52 -3.49
C ILE A 352 26.01 4.93 -3.46
N ALA A 353 26.91 4.27 -4.20
CA ALA A 353 28.32 4.64 -4.28
C ALA A 353 28.52 6.01 -4.96
N ASP A 354 27.69 6.34 -5.95
CA ASP A 354 27.71 7.66 -6.62
C ASP A 354 27.22 8.81 -5.70
N GLU A 355 26.37 8.54 -4.69
CA GLU A 355 25.89 9.56 -3.73
C GLU A 355 26.90 9.87 -2.60
N TYR A 356 27.94 9.04 -2.42
CA TYR A 356 29.02 9.29 -1.45
C TYR A 356 30.23 10.03 -2.06
N ALA A 357 30.35 10.10 -3.39
CA ALA A 357 31.40 10.89 -4.05
C ALA A 357 31.11 12.41 -4.03
N ASP A 358 29.84 12.81 -3.98
CA ASP A 358 29.42 14.22 -4.01
C ASP A 358 29.39 14.90 -2.61
N TYR A 359 29.78 14.18 -1.54
CA TYR A 359 29.78 14.70 -0.16
C TYR A 359 31.18 14.90 0.45
N ASN A 360 32.26 14.61 -0.26
CA ASN A 360 33.64 14.78 0.21
C ASN A 360 34.37 16.01 -0.36
N ASP A 361 33.69 16.87 -1.13
CA ASP A 361 34.25 18.13 -1.64
C ASP A 361 33.48 19.36 -1.10
N ILE A 362 33.54 19.59 0.22
CA ILE A 362 33.42 20.91 0.86
C ILE A 362 34.42 21.03 2.01
#